data_AF-A0A2E7JY85-F1
#
_entry.id   AF-A0A2E7JY85-F1
#
_cell.length_a   1.000
_cell.length_b   1.000
_cell.length_c   1.000
_cell.angle_alpha   90.00
_cell.angle_beta   90.00
_cell.angle_gamma   90.00
#
_symmetry.space_group_name_H-M   'P 1'
#
loop_
_entity.id
_entity.type
_entity.pdbx_description
1 polymer ?
#
loop_
_entity_poly.entity_id
_entity_poly.type
_entity_poly.pdbx_seq_one_letter_code
_entity_poly.pdbx_strand_id
1 'polypeptide(L)'
;MVKLPVCFESRTTAASFRKLLDKKEFNYKRTTGSRTYTKVSFVIAHEKSAMVYKYDIENSKIKADIWEENPSSGNITYIEIESEEKKLENELLKDFALSLPRKPWEYTITQKLRNGWFSQGIFRAKSKWENYLK
;
A
#
# COMPACT_ATOMS: atom_id res chain seq x y z
N MET A 1 -22.92 23.75 21.87
CA MET A 1 -22.77 24.17 20.46
C MET A 1 -22.82 22.93 19.59
N VAL A 2 -23.67 22.89 18.56
CA VAL A 2 -23.83 21.70 17.70
C VAL A 2 -22.96 21.86 16.45
N LYS A 3 -22.15 20.85 16.11
CA LYS A 3 -21.31 20.80 14.90
C LYS A 3 -21.72 19.59 14.07
N LEU A 4 -22.32 19.83 12.91
CA LEU A 4 -22.74 18.76 11.99
C LEU A 4 -21.93 18.84 10.70
N PRO A 5 -21.32 17.73 10.25
CA PRO A 5 -20.66 17.68 8.96
C PRO A 5 -21.71 17.74 7.85
N VAL A 6 -21.36 18.42 6.76
CA VAL A 6 -22.14 18.44 5.52
C VAL A 6 -21.25 17.91 4.40
N CYS A 7 -21.80 17.08 3.52
CA CYS A 7 -21.07 16.46 2.41
C CYS A 7 -20.86 17.41 1.22
N PHE A 8 -21.32 18.66 1.33
CA PHE A 8 -21.20 19.68 0.30
C PHE A 8 -20.17 20.74 0.67
N GLU A 9 -19.63 21.42 -0.33
CA GLU A 9 -18.68 22.49 -0.13
C GLU A 9 -19.25 23.61 0.75
N SER A 10 -18.37 24.28 1.49
CA SER A 10 -18.75 25.35 2.42
C SER A 10 -19.48 26.50 1.71
N ARG A 11 -19.05 26.85 0.49
CA ARG A 11 -19.65 27.94 -0.31
C ARG A 11 -21.07 27.62 -0.75
N THR A 12 -21.31 26.42 -1.29
CA THR A 12 -22.64 25.99 -1.76
C THR A 12 -23.59 25.81 -0.58
N THR A 13 -23.10 25.25 0.52
CA THR A 13 -23.87 25.12 1.77
C THR A 13 -24.28 26.49 2.30
N ALA A 14 -23.37 27.46 2.37
CA ALA A 14 -23.68 28.80 2.86
C ALA A 14 -24.72 29.51 1.98
N ALA A 15 -24.65 29.37 0.65
CA ALA A 15 -25.62 29.94 -0.27
C ALA A 15 -27.03 29.34 -0.10
N SER A 16 -27.12 28.02 0.06
CA SER A 16 -28.39 27.32 0.32
C SER A 16 -28.99 27.71 1.67
N PHE A 17 -28.15 27.81 2.71
CA PHE A 17 -28.61 28.23 4.04
C PHE A 17 -29.13 29.67 4.03
N ARG A 18 -28.49 30.56 3.28
CA ARG A 18 -28.97 31.94 3.10
C ARG A 18 -30.39 31.98 2.52
N LYS A 19 -30.62 31.25 1.42
CA LYS A 19 -31.96 31.16 0.78
C LYS A 19 -33.03 30.69 1.77
N LEU A 20 -32.67 29.78 2.68
CA LEU A 20 -33.57 29.32 3.72
C LEU A 20 -33.91 30.41 4.74
N LEU A 21 -32.91 31.18 5.19
CA LEU A 21 -33.12 32.30 6.11
C LEU A 21 -34.01 33.38 5.49
N ASP A 22 -33.75 33.72 4.23
CA ASP A 22 -34.56 34.69 3.47
C ASP A 22 -36.02 34.21 3.35
N LYS A 23 -36.24 32.93 3.02
CA LYS A 23 -37.58 32.32 2.94
C LYS A 23 -38.33 32.33 4.28
N LYS A 24 -37.61 32.34 5.38
CA LYS A 24 -38.16 32.35 6.74
C LYS A 24 -38.22 33.77 7.33
N GLU A 25 -37.91 34.78 6.53
CA GLU A 25 -37.96 36.21 6.90
C GLU A 25 -37.11 36.54 8.14
N PHE A 26 -36.01 35.80 8.33
CA PHE A 26 -35.07 36.09 9.41
C PHE A 26 -34.19 37.28 9.05
N ASN A 27 -34.03 38.24 9.97
CA ASN A 27 -33.04 39.30 9.86
C ASN A 27 -31.66 38.79 10.29
N TYR A 28 -30.64 38.93 9.43
CA TYR A 28 -29.28 38.51 9.75
C TYR A 28 -28.22 39.46 9.17
N LYS A 29 -27.04 39.49 9.79
CA LYS A 29 -25.86 40.20 9.30
C LYS A 29 -24.81 39.19 8.86
N ARG A 30 -24.29 39.35 7.64
CA ARG A 30 -23.21 38.51 7.12
C ARG A 30 -21.85 39.09 7.50
N THR A 31 -21.01 38.26 8.11
CA THR A 31 -19.60 38.54 8.33
C THR A 31 -18.76 37.37 7.81
N THR A 32 -17.51 37.65 7.49
CA THR A 32 -16.52 36.63 7.11
C THR A 32 -15.45 36.55 8.19
N GLY A 33 -15.01 35.36 8.52
CA GLY A 33 -13.95 35.12 9.49
C GLY A 33 -13.13 33.89 9.11
N SER A 34 -11.97 33.73 9.75
CA SER A 34 -11.15 32.54 9.63
C SER A 34 -11.41 31.61 10.82
N ARG A 35 -11.25 30.30 10.58
CA ARG A 35 -11.26 29.29 11.64
C ARG A 35 -10.03 28.41 11.51
N THR A 36 -9.12 28.53 12.46
CA THR A 36 -7.96 27.65 12.54
C THR A 36 -8.40 26.25 12.96
N TYR A 37 -7.82 25.24 12.33
CA TYR A 37 -7.98 23.85 12.73
C TYR A 37 -6.61 23.17 12.68
N THR A 38 -6.37 22.25 13.60
CA THR A 38 -5.14 21.48 13.64
C THR A 38 -5.32 20.24 12.77
N LYS A 39 -4.47 20.07 11.75
CA LYS A 39 -4.29 18.81 11.05
C LYS A 39 -3.01 18.17 11.55
N VAL A 40 -3.14 17.07 12.29
CA VAL A 40 -2.01 16.28 12.74
C VAL A 40 -1.69 15.25 11.66
N SER A 41 -0.46 15.25 11.14
CA SER A 41 0.02 14.25 10.18
C SER A 41 1.38 13.74 10.65
N PHE A 42 1.39 12.68 11.45
CA PHE A 42 2.62 11.97 11.83
C PHE A 42 2.63 10.63 11.11
N VAL A 43 3.63 10.39 10.25
CA VAL A 43 3.92 9.04 9.74
C VAL A 43 4.86 8.41 10.77
N ILE A 44 4.29 7.68 11.72
CA ILE A 44 5.07 6.91 12.69
C ILE A 44 5.46 5.61 11.98
N ALA A 45 6.76 5.36 11.84
CA ALA A 45 7.25 4.06 11.41
C ALA A 45 6.99 3.06 12.53
N HIS A 46 6.09 2.10 12.29
CA HIS A 46 5.91 0.96 13.17
C HIS A 46 6.88 -0.13 12.75
N GLU A 47 7.81 -0.48 13.64
CA GLU A 47 8.63 -1.67 13.44
C GLU A 47 7.71 -2.91 13.44
N LYS A 48 7.81 -3.70 12.39
CA LYS A 48 7.11 -4.99 12.25
C LYS A 48 8.17 -6.05 12.02
N SER A 49 8.11 -7.13 12.81
CA SER A 49 8.93 -8.31 12.59
C SER A 49 8.19 -9.32 11.70
N ALA A 50 8.94 -10.00 10.83
CA ALA A 50 8.44 -11.09 10.00
C ALA A 50 9.13 -12.39 10.42
N MET A 51 8.40 -13.50 10.42
CA MET A 51 9.01 -14.82 10.52
C MET A 51 9.72 -15.13 9.20
N VAL A 52 11.00 -15.51 9.29
CA VAL A 52 11.84 -15.81 8.13
C VAL A 52 12.12 -17.30 8.09
N TYR A 53 11.79 -17.95 6.98
CA TYR A 53 12.18 -19.31 6.66
C TYR A 53 13.53 -19.27 5.97
N LYS A 54 14.57 -19.76 6.65
CA LYS A 54 15.96 -19.73 6.19
C LYS A 54 16.39 -21.10 5.69
N TYR A 55 17.08 -21.13 4.56
CA TYR A 55 17.62 -22.34 3.96
C TYR A 55 19.10 -22.13 3.65
N ASP A 56 19.98 -22.80 4.39
CA ASP A 56 21.42 -22.86 4.11
C ASP A 56 21.70 -24.13 3.29
N ILE A 57 22.12 -23.97 2.03
CA ILE A 57 22.45 -25.10 1.14
C ILE A 57 23.96 -25.38 1.26
N GLU A 58 24.30 -26.34 2.11
CA GLU A 58 25.68 -26.63 2.57
C GLU A 58 26.71 -26.79 1.44
N ASN A 59 26.31 -27.35 0.29
CA ASN A 59 27.24 -27.68 -0.80
C ASN A 59 27.49 -26.56 -1.82
N SER A 60 26.72 -25.47 -1.78
CA SER A 60 26.77 -24.42 -2.81
C SER A 60 26.99 -23.01 -2.25
N LYS A 61 27.17 -22.87 -0.93
CA LYS A 61 27.18 -21.57 -0.23
C LYS A 61 25.99 -20.68 -0.62
N ILE A 62 24.85 -21.29 -0.96
CA ILE A 62 23.61 -20.57 -1.22
C ILE A 62 22.84 -20.44 0.07
N LYS A 63 22.34 -19.25 0.32
CA LYS A 63 21.33 -18.98 1.35
C LYS A 63 20.07 -18.49 0.70
N ALA A 64 18.92 -18.99 1.14
CA ALA A 64 17.64 -18.49 0.71
C ALA A 64 16.78 -18.14 1.92
N ASP A 65 16.26 -16.92 1.94
CA ASP A 65 15.38 -16.41 2.97
C ASP A 65 14.01 -16.12 2.35
N ILE A 66 12.94 -16.63 2.97
CA ILE A 66 11.56 -16.38 2.56
C ILE A 66 10.80 -15.80 3.75
N TRP A 67 10.14 -14.66 3.56
CA TRP A 67 9.37 -14.00 4.63
C TRP A 67 8.13 -13.31 4.07
N GLU A 68 7.21 -12.95 4.97
CA GLU A 68 6.03 -12.16 4.64
C GLU A 68 6.08 -10.79 5.33
N GLU A 69 5.91 -9.72 4.54
CA GLU A 69 5.68 -8.39 5.09
C GLU A 69 4.20 -8.03 4.96
N ASN A 70 3.68 -7.29 5.95
CA ASN A 70 2.33 -6.74 5.90
C ASN A 70 2.38 -5.21 5.85
N PRO A 71 2.64 -4.61 4.67
CA PRO A 71 2.76 -3.16 4.52
C PRO A 71 1.41 -2.43 4.62
N SER A 72 0.28 -3.13 4.47
CA SER A 72 -1.06 -2.52 4.56
C SER A 72 -2.12 -3.50 5.10
N SER A 73 -3.08 -3.93 4.28
CA SER A 73 -4.18 -4.85 4.65
C SER A 73 -3.99 -6.27 4.13
N GLY A 74 -2.81 -6.59 3.59
CA GLY A 74 -2.47 -7.96 3.21
C GLY A 74 -0.97 -8.21 3.12
N ASN A 75 -0.62 -9.49 3.14
CA ASN A 75 0.76 -9.97 3.15
C ASN A 75 1.35 -9.97 1.74
N ILE A 76 2.63 -9.63 1.66
CA ILE A 76 3.48 -9.79 0.49
C ILE A 76 4.61 -10.73 0.90
N THR A 77 4.71 -11.87 0.23
CA THR A 77 5.80 -12.83 0.42
C THR A 77 6.99 -12.42 -0.44
N TYR A 78 8.17 -12.43 0.15
CA TYR A 78 9.44 -12.19 -0.51
C TYR A 78 10.30 -13.44 -0.44
N ILE A 79 11.16 -13.59 -1.45
CA ILE A 79 12.26 -14.53 -1.47
C ILE A 79 13.52 -13.74 -1.81
N GLU A 80 14.56 -13.97 -1.02
CA GLU A 80 15.92 -13.47 -1.25
C GLU A 80 16.86 -14.65 -1.33
N ILE A 81 17.78 -14.61 -2.28
CA ILE A 81 18.81 -15.63 -2.43
C ILE A 81 20.16 -14.93 -2.44
N GLU A 82 21.05 -15.36 -1.55
CA GLU A 82 22.44 -14.95 -1.51
C GLU A 82 23.30 -16.10 -2.05
N SER A 83 24.07 -15.84 -3.09
CA SER A 83 24.98 -16.82 -3.70
C SER A 83 26.25 -16.12 -4.21
N GLU A 84 27.40 -16.79 -4.08
CA GLU A 84 28.64 -16.39 -4.77
C GLU A 84 28.56 -16.65 -6.29
N GLU A 85 27.64 -17.52 -6.75
CA GLU A 85 27.51 -17.93 -8.14
C GLU A 85 26.17 -17.49 -8.76
N LYS A 86 26.19 -16.34 -9.43
CA LYS A 86 25.01 -15.70 -10.02
C LYS A 86 24.25 -16.57 -11.03
N LYS A 87 24.94 -17.49 -11.71
CA LYS A 87 24.31 -18.41 -12.66
C LYS A 87 23.43 -19.43 -11.93
N LEU A 88 23.93 -19.97 -10.83
CA LEU A 88 23.23 -20.94 -9.99
C LEU A 88 22.02 -20.29 -9.29
N GLU A 89 22.16 -19.04 -8.85
CA GLU A 89 21.05 -18.21 -8.35
C GLU A 89 19.91 -18.10 -9.37
N ASN A 90 20.23 -17.70 -10.60
CA ASN A 90 19.24 -17.52 -11.67
C ASN A 90 18.57 -18.84 -12.07
N GLU A 91 19.33 -19.93 -12.17
CA GLU A 91 18.78 -21.27 -12.47
C GLU A 91 17.79 -21.70 -11.38
N LEU A 92 18.15 -21.54 -10.10
CA LEU A 92 17.30 -21.92 -8.98
C LEU A 92 16.02 -21.08 -8.90
N LEU A 93 16.11 -19.76 -9.11
CA LEU A 93 14.94 -18.88 -9.16
C LEU A 93 14.02 -19.20 -10.35
N LYS A 94 14.60 -19.59 -11.49
CA LYS A 94 13.86 -20.00 -12.68
C LYS A 94 13.11 -21.30 -12.46
N ASP A 95 13.78 -22.31 -11.92
CA ASP A 95 13.17 -23.60 -11.60
C ASP A 95 12.08 -23.45 -10.54
N PHE A 96 12.33 -22.61 -9.52
CA PHE A 96 11.31 -22.25 -8.55
C PHE A 96 10.09 -21.60 -9.21
N ALA A 97 10.28 -20.62 -10.09
CA ALA A 97 9.19 -19.96 -10.78
C ALA A 97 8.38 -20.90 -11.69
N LEU A 98 9.03 -21.89 -12.30
CA LEU A 98 8.39 -22.93 -13.11
C LEU A 98 7.67 -23.99 -12.27
N SER A 99 8.10 -24.22 -11.03
CA SER A 99 7.47 -25.18 -10.12
C SER A 99 6.12 -24.71 -9.57
N LEU A 100 5.85 -23.40 -9.63
CA LEU A 100 4.63 -22.81 -9.11
C LEU A 100 3.44 -22.97 -10.07
N PRO A 101 2.20 -23.09 -9.56
CA PRO A 101 1.00 -23.24 -10.38
C PRO A 101 0.67 -22.00 -11.24
N ARG A 102 1.32 -20.87 -10.96
CA ARG A 102 1.21 -19.60 -11.67
C ARG A 102 2.53 -18.85 -11.53
N LYS A 103 2.80 -17.91 -12.43
CA LYS A 103 4.05 -17.14 -12.35
C LYS A 103 4.10 -16.34 -11.03
N PRO A 104 5.26 -16.25 -10.36
CA PRO A 104 5.39 -15.57 -9.08
C PRO A 104 4.90 -14.11 -9.06
N TRP A 105 4.95 -13.40 -10.20
CA TRP A 105 4.52 -12.01 -10.35
C TRP A 105 3.07 -11.84 -10.82
N GLU A 106 2.31 -12.93 -11.02
CA GLU A 106 0.91 -12.89 -11.44
C GLU A 106 -0.03 -12.80 -10.24
N TYR A 107 -0.13 -11.59 -9.69
CA TYR A 107 -1.10 -11.26 -8.64
C TYR A 107 -2.53 -11.18 -9.20
N THR A 108 -3.48 -11.81 -8.51
CA THR A 108 -4.92 -11.70 -8.81
C THR A 108 -5.43 -10.29 -8.51
N ILE A 109 -6.59 -9.94 -9.08
CA ILE A 109 -7.24 -8.64 -8.84
C ILE A 109 -7.51 -8.43 -7.35
N THR A 110 -7.99 -9.47 -6.64
CA THR A 110 -8.23 -9.43 -5.19
C THR A 110 -6.94 -9.23 -4.40
N GLN A 111 -5.84 -9.89 -4.79
CA GLN A 111 -4.52 -9.69 -4.17
C GLN A 111 -3.99 -8.26 -4.39
N LYS A 112 -4.16 -7.70 -5.60
CA LYS A 112 -3.75 -6.32 -5.91
C LYS A 112 -4.55 -5.28 -5.13
N LEU A 113 -5.86 -5.48 -4.99
CA LEU A 113 -6.73 -4.59 -4.20
C LEU A 113 -6.38 -4.66 -2.71
N ARG A 114 -6.22 -5.87 -2.16
CA ARG A 114 -5.90 -6.09 -0.75
C ARG A 114 -4.52 -5.56 -0.37
N ASN A 115 -3.52 -5.74 -1.22
CA ASN A 115 -2.15 -5.36 -0.87
C ASN A 115 -1.81 -3.91 -1.30
N GLY A 116 -2.76 -3.20 -1.92
CA GLY A 116 -2.57 -1.90 -2.54
C GLY A 116 -1.87 -2.01 -3.90
N TRP A 117 -2.53 -1.52 -4.95
CA TRP A 117 -2.03 -1.59 -6.34
C TRP A 117 -0.64 -0.94 -6.49
N PHE A 118 -0.38 0.13 -5.73
CA PHE A 118 0.88 0.89 -5.73
C PHE A 118 1.84 0.50 -4.61
N SER A 119 1.60 -0.59 -3.88
CA SER A 119 2.57 -1.07 -2.90
C SER A 119 3.90 -1.40 -3.59
N GLN A 120 5.01 -1.00 -2.95
CA GLN A 120 6.36 -1.09 -3.53
C GLN A 120 6.74 -2.53 -3.95
N GLY A 121 6.15 -3.55 -3.31
CA GLY A 121 6.39 -4.96 -3.63
C GLY A 121 5.69 -5.45 -4.91
N ILE A 122 4.46 -5.02 -5.20
CA ILE A 122 3.66 -5.57 -6.31
C ILE A 122 3.94 -4.83 -7.63
N PHE A 123 4.04 -3.49 -7.58
CA PHE A 123 4.08 -2.65 -8.78
C PHE A 123 5.24 -2.97 -9.74
N ARG A 124 6.38 -3.45 -9.21
CA ARG A 124 7.57 -3.80 -10.01
C ARG A 124 7.91 -5.29 -10.02
N ALA A 125 7.04 -6.15 -9.46
CA ALA A 125 7.31 -7.57 -9.33
C ALA A 125 7.65 -8.22 -10.68
N LYS A 126 6.84 -7.97 -11.72
CA LYS A 126 7.07 -8.52 -13.07
C LYS A 126 8.43 -8.12 -13.62
N SER A 127 8.79 -6.84 -13.57
CA SER A 127 10.08 -6.35 -14.08
C SER A 127 11.26 -6.90 -13.29
N LYS A 128 11.14 -7.08 -11.97
CA LYS A 128 12.17 -7.71 -11.15
C LYS A 128 12.37 -9.16 -11.59
N TRP A 129 11.31 -9.96 -11.63
CA TRP A 129 11.38 -11.36 -12.06
C TRP A 129 11.90 -11.53 -13.49
N GLU A 130 11.47 -10.70 -14.43
CA GLU A 130 11.98 -10.74 -15.81
C GLU A 130 13.48 -10.44 -15.92
N ASN A 131 14.06 -9.66 -15.00
CA ASN A 131 15.51 -9.44 -14.98
C ASN A 131 16.29 -10.68 -14.51
N TYR A 132 15.71 -11.51 -13.63
CA TYR A 132 16.32 -12.75 -13.14
C TYR A 132 16.06 -13.96 -14.06
N LEU A 133 15.03 -13.89 -14.91
CA LEU A 133 14.67 -14.96 -15.83
C LEU A 133 15.27 -14.82 -17.24
N LYS A 134 15.95 -13.71 -17.52
CA LYS A 134 16.72 -13.48 -18.76
C LYS A 134 18.07 -14.17 -18.69
#